data_AF-A0A239C7F7-F1
#
_entry.id   AF-A0A239C7F7-F1
#
_cell.length_a   1.000
_cell.length_b   1.000
_cell.length_c   1.000
_cell.angle_alpha   90.00
_cell.angle_beta   90.00
_cell.angle_gamma   90.00
#
_symmetry.space_group_name_H-M   'P 1'
#
loop_
_entity.id
_entity.type
_entity.pdbx_description
1 polymer ?
#
loop_
_entity_poly.entity_id
_entity_poly.type
_entity_poly.pdbx_seq_one_letter_code
_entity_poly.pdbx_strand_id
1 'polypeptide(L)'
;MKYITFVALLIAQVCFSQVGINTTDPGALLDINSETQGVLMPRVELVITTQALPVVNPKGDPLEDGTLVYNTTTVNDVRPGFYYWLTDRWVRLSSEPQFLQFTSITLPFPSSANNDVDFLLDGVNYTYNVFRIEHSGADLGGIIGGVHGRILYIYNGDPTNDLKLLAGGNSASNPENQFSLQGDVILKPGNAIIVFYDGIYLDRWTVARSDN
;
A
#
# COMPACT_ATOMS: atom_id res chain seq x y z
N MET A 1 2.72 -47.25 49.87
CA MET A 1 2.79 -45.79 49.60
C MET A 1 3.95 -45.41 48.67
N LYS A 2 5.19 -45.83 48.93
CA LYS A 2 6.38 -45.50 48.11
C LYS A 2 6.26 -45.81 46.60
N TYR A 3 5.64 -46.93 46.23
CA TYR A 3 5.44 -47.31 44.83
C TYR A 3 4.35 -46.48 44.13
N ILE A 4 3.32 -46.04 44.85
CA ILE A 4 2.23 -45.22 44.30
C ILE A 4 2.76 -43.83 43.93
N THR A 5 3.58 -43.24 44.80
CA THR A 5 4.22 -41.94 44.54
C THR A 5 5.17 -42.01 43.33
N PHE A 6 5.92 -43.12 43.20
CA PHE A 6 6.83 -43.33 42.07
C PHE A 6 6.09 -43.48 40.73
N VAL A 7 4.98 -44.22 40.73
CA VAL A 7 4.11 -44.35 39.55
C VAL A 7 3.46 -43.02 39.18
N ALA A 8 3.00 -42.23 40.15
CA ALA A 8 2.44 -40.90 39.89
C ALA A 8 3.49 -39.94 39.27
N LEU A 9 4.75 -40.02 39.70
CA LEU A 9 5.84 -39.21 39.15
C LEU A 9 6.20 -39.59 37.71
N LEU A 10 6.12 -40.88 37.36
CA LEU A 10 6.33 -41.38 36.01
C LEU A 10 5.21 -40.95 35.04
N ILE A 11 3.96 -40.88 35.51
CA ILE A 11 2.81 -40.44 34.71
C ILE A 11 2.86 -38.93 34.43
N ALA A 12 3.37 -38.12 35.37
CA ALA A 12 3.50 -36.67 35.17
C ALA A 12 4.47 -36.29 34.04
N GLN A 13 5.37 -37.18 33.62
CA GLN A 13 6.32 -36.94 32.52
C GLN A 13 5.69 -37.13 31.13
N VAL A 14 4.49 -37.72 31.03
CA VAL A 14 3.82 -38.05 29.76
C VAL A 14 2.60 -37.16 29.47
N CYS A 15 2.36 -36.13 30.28
CA CYS A 15 1.27 -35.18 30.06
C CYS A 15 1.66 -34.14 29.00
N PHE A 16 1.08 -34.25 27.80
CA PHE A 16 1.12 -33.16 26.81
C PHE A 16 0.12 -32.06 27.23
N SER A 17 0.61 -30.86 27.54
CA SER A 17 -0.24 -29.71 27.85
C SER A 17 -0.44 -28.86 26.59
N GLN A 18 -1.49 -29.16 25.82
CA GLN A 18 -2.09 -28.18 24.93
C GLN A 18 -2.79 -27.10 25.76
N VAL A 19 -2.62 -25.82 25.42
CA VAL A 19 -3.21 -24.70 26.16
C VAL A 19 -4.54 -24.33 25.53
N GLY A 20 -5.59 -25.07 25.88
CA GLY A 20 -6.97 -24.63 25.66
C GLY A 20 -7.38 -23.66 26.75
N ILE A 21 -7.77 -22.44 26.39
CA ILE A 21 -8.39 -21.47 27.30
C ILE A 21 -9.88 -21.46 27.00
N ASN A 22 -10.68 -21.86 27.99
CA ASN A 22 -12.14 -21.97 27.88
C ASN A 22 -12.63 -22.96 26.80
N THR A 23 -11.82 -23.97 26.47
CA THR A 23 -12.18 -25.11 25.61
C THR A 23 -11.52 -26.39 26.12
N THR A 24 -12.24 -27.52 26.05
CA THR A 24 -11.72 -28.85 26.40
C THR A 24 -11.23 -29.64 25.19
N ASP A 25 -11.46 -29.13 23.98
CA ASP A 25 -11.06 -29.74 22.71
C ASP A 25 -10.38 -28.69 21.82
N PRO A 26 -9.15 -28.27 22.16
CA PRO A 26 -8.46 -27.21 21.44
C PRO A 26 -7.99 -27.68 20.06
N GLY A 27 -8.25 -26.90 19.02
CA GLY A 27 -7.84 -27.17 17.63
C GLY A 27 -6.38 -26.80 17.32
N ALA A 28 -5.67 -26.18 18.25
CA ALA A 28 -4.29 -25.73 18.09
C ALA A 28 -3.53 -25.76 19.43
N LEU A 29 -2.21 -25.54 19.39
CA LEU A 29 -1.38 -25.50 20.61
C LEU A 29 -1.84 -24.44 21.62
N LEU A 30 -2.33 -23.31 21.12
CA LEU A 30 -3.08 -22.30 21.87
C LEU A 30 -4.43 -22.13 21.17
N ASP A 31 -5.51 -22.43 21.89
CA ASP A 31 -6.87 -22.22 21.41
C ASP A 31 -7.67 -21.47 22.48
N ILE A 32 -8.22 -20.31 22.10
CA ILE A 32 -8.95 -19.42 23.00
C ILE A 32 -10.38 -19.31 22.46
N ASN A 33 -11.33 -19.94 23.14
CA ASN A 33 -12.72 -19.92 22.75
C ASN A 33 -13.51 -18.91 23.61
N SER A 34 -13.94 -17.79 23.01
CA SER A 34 -14.77 -16.79 23.67
C SER A 34 -15.67 -16.06 22.67
N GLU A 35 -16.92 -15.83 23.06
CA GLU A 35 -17.88 -15.04 22.28
C GLU A 35 -17.79 -13.53 22.56
N THR A 36 -17.20 -13.13 23.69
CA THR A 36 -17.24 -11.73 24.18
C THR A 36 -15.89 -11.14 24.55
N GLN A 37 -14.84 -11.96 24.69
CA GLN A 37 -13.51 -11.52 25.11
C GLN A 37 -12.51 -11.74 23.98
N GLY A 38 -11.53 -10.85 23.89
CA GLY A 38 -10.43 -10.94 22.93
C GLY A 38 -9.06 -11.06 23.60
N VAL A 39 -8.03 -11.19 22.78
CA VAL A 39 -6.63 -11.16 23.22
C VAL A 39 -6.08 -9.75 23.04
N LEU A 40 -5.62 -9.14 24.13
CA LEU A 40 -4.94 -7.85 24.06
C LEU A 40 -3.44 -8.07 23.83
N MET A 41 -2.98 -7.76 22.62
CA MET A 41 -1.55 -7.78 22.28
C MET A 41 -0.79 -6.61 22.93
N PRO A 42 0.53 -6.73 23.14
CA PRO A 42 1.35 -5.64 23.65
C PRO A 42 1.20 -4.37 22.80
N ARG A 43 0.95 -3.24 23.47
CA ARG A 43 0.85 -1.93 22.83
C ARG A 43 2.20 -1.23 22.92
N VAL A 44 2.72 -0.80 21.77
CA VAL A 44 4.06 -0.23 21.65
C VAL A 44 4.05 1.01 20.77
N GLU A 45 5.05 1.86 20.94
CA GLU A 45 5.25 3.06 20.13
C GLU A 45 6.37 2.82 19.14
N LEU A 46 6.06 2.27 17.97
CA LEU A 46 7.05 2.09 16.92
C LEU A 46 7.48 3.45 16.34
N VAL A 47 8.70 3.51 15.82
CA VAL A 47 9.26 4.73 15.22
C VAL A 47 9.46 4.59 13.71
N ILE A 48 9.97 3.44 13.25
CA ILE A 48 10.21 3.14 11.83
C ILE A 48 10.12 1.62 11.63
N THR A 49 9.67 1.17 10.46
CA THR A 49 9.49 -0.28 10.23
C THR A 49 10.79 -1.07 10.25
N THR A 50 11.91 -0.46 9.88
CA THR A 50 13.24 -1.11 9.78
C THR A 50 14.00 -1.23 11.10
N GLN A 51 13.35 -0.93 12.24
CA GLN A 51 13.98 -0.96 13.56
C GLN A 51 13.12 -1.75 14.55
N ALA A 52 13.72 -2.76 15.21
CA ALA A 52 13.02 -3.62 16.18
C ALA A 52 12.53 -2.86 17.42
N LEU A 53 13.29 -1.87 17.89
CA LEU A 53 12.92 -1.06 19.06
C LEU A 53 11.57 -0.36 18.86
N PRO A 54 10.78 -0.20 19.93
CA PRO A 54 11.10 -0.47 21.34
C PRO A 54 10.93 -1.93 21.78
N VAL A 55 10.57 -2.85 20.88
CA VAL A 55 10.40 -4.27 21.23
C VAL A 55 11.77 -4.94 21.29
N VAL A 56 12.00 -5.70 22.36
CA VAL A 56 13.27 -6.41 22.59
C VAL A 56 13.02 -7.88 22.87
N ASN A 57 13.95 -8.73 22.46
CA ASN A 57 13.97 -10.11 22.89
C ASN A 57 14.41 -10.16 24.36
N PRO A 58 13.63 -10.79 25.28
CA PRO A 58 13.99 -10.85 26.69
C PRO A 58 15.29 -11.62 26.96
N LYS A 59 15.78 -12.43 26.01
CA LYS A 59 17.08 -13.13 26.11
C LYS A 59 18.27 -12.28 25.68
N GLY A 60 18.03 -11.10 25.08
CA GLY A 60 19.07 -10.24 24.53
C GLY A 60 19.51 -10.59 23.10
N ASP A 61 18.94 -11.64 22.51
CA ASP A 61 19.13 -12.02 21.11
C ASP A 61 18.38 -11.06 20.15
N PRO A 62 18.58 -11.14 18.82
CA PRO A 62 17.71 -10.47 17.87
C PRO A 62 16.22 -10.80 18.09
N LEU A 63 15.34 -9.89 17.67
CA LEU A 63 13.90 -10.10 17.77
C LEU A 63 13.48 -11.25 16.86
N GLU A 64 12.71 -12.20 17.38
CA GLU A 64 12.30 -13.39 16.64
C GLU A 64 11.18 -13.07 15.64
N ASP A 65 11.26 -13.69 14.46
CA ASP A 65 10.21 -13.62 13.45
C ASP A 65 8.87 -14.15 13.99
N GLY A 66 7.78 -13.46 13.64
CA GLY A 66 6.44 -13.74 14.15
C GLY A 66 6.08 -13.04 15.45
N THR A 67 6.99 -12.24 16.06
CA THR A 67 6.65 -11.39 17.20
C THR A 67 5.55 -10.39 16.82
N LEU A 68 4.39 -10.45 17.46
CA LEU A 68 3.20 -9.63 17.15
C LEU A 68 2.95 -8.55 18.20
N VAL A 69 2.73 -7.31 17.75
CA VAL A 69 2.43 -6.14 18.59
C VAL A 69 1.36 -5.25 17.97
N TYR A 70 0.75 -4.37 18.78
CA TYR A 70 -0.09 -3.29 18.30
C TYR A 70 0.64 -1.95 18.44
N ASN A 71 0.93 -1.30 17.32
CA ASN A 71 1.51 0.05 17.31
C ASN A 71 0.45 1.11 17.62
N THR A 72 0.76 2.08 18.47
CA THR A 72 -0.17 3.16 18.88
C THR A 72 0.15 4.53 18.27
N THR A 73 1.27 4.66 17.56
CA THR A 73 1.78 5.97 17.08
C THR A 73 1.75 6.11 15.56
N THR A 74 1.73 7.36 15.11
CA THR A 74 1.98 7.75 13.71
C THR A 74 3.30 8.48 13.65
N VAL A 75 4.36 7.79 13.24
CA VAL A 75 5.73 8.33 13.13
C VAL A 75 6.38 7.73 11.88
N ASN A 76 7.11 8.51 11.09
CA ASN A 76 7.73 8.08 9.83
C ASN A 76 6.78 7.23 8.94
N ASP A 77 7.13 5.97 8.72
CA ASP A 77 6.39 4.98 7.92
C ASP A 77 5.45 4.08 8.75
N VAL A 78 5.42 4.23 10.08
CA VAL A 78 4.50 3.48 10.94
C VAL A 78 3.21 4.25 11.21
N ARG A 79 2.11 3.52 11.24
CA ARG A 79 0.75 3.99 11.59
C ARG A 79 0.15 3.06 12.64
N PRO A 80 -0.85 3.50 13.43
CA PRO A 80 -1.52 2.62 14.37
C PRO A 80 -2.08 1.35 13.71
N GLY A 81 -1.95 0.22 14.38
CA GLY A 81 -2.37 -1.09 13.87
C GLY A 81 -1.46 -2.23 14.32
N PHE A 82 -1.81 -3.45 13.91
CA PHE A 82 -1.01 -4.63 14.23
C PHE A 82 0.22 -4.75 13.32
N TYR A 83 1.36 -5.12 13.92
CA TYR A 83 2.62 -5.41 13.21
C TYR A 83 3.20 -6.71 13.73
N TYR A 84 3.78 -7.50 12.82
CA TYR A 84 4.64 -8.61 13.18
C TYR A 84 6.06 -8.40 12.67
N TRP A 85 7.04 -8.90 13.41
CA TRP A 85 8.44 -8.88 12.97
C TRP A 85 8.69 -9.97 11.94
N LEU A 86 9.33 -9.63 10.82
CA LEU A 86 9.73 -10.58 9.79
C LEU A 86 10.96 -10.06 9.06
N THR A 87 12.05 -10.83 9.05
CA THR A 87 13.26 -10.54 8.25
C THR A 87 13.75 -9.09 8.46
N ASP A 88 14.09 -8.79 9.71
CA ASP A 88 14.63 -7.48 10.16
C ASP A 88 13.72 -6.26 9.92
N ARG A 89 12.40 -6.46 9.83
CA ARG A 89 11.45 -5.38 9.63
C ARG A 89 10.08 -5.68 10.25
N TRP A 90 9.40 -4.62 10.71
CA TRP A 90 7.99 -4.65 11.04
C TRP A 90 7.12 -4.69 9.80
N VAL A 91 6.30 -5.72 9.69
CA VAL A 91 5.28 -5.87 8.65
C VAL A 91 3.91 -5.61 9.26
N ARG A 92 3.19 -4.63 8.71
CA ARG A 92 1.83 -4.30 9.16
C ARG A 92 0.86 -5.38 8.70
N LEU A 93 0.00 -5.87 9.60
CA LEU A 93 -1.17 -6.66 9.23
C LEU A 93 -2.24 -5.70 8.70
N SER A 94 -2.45 -5.66 7.39
CA SER A 94 -3.57 -4.94 6.78
C SER A 94 -4.72 -5.89 6.45
N SER A 95 -5.94 -5.49 6.82
CA SER A 95 -7.18 -6.15 6.39
C SER A 95 -7.57 -5.79 4.96
N GLU A 96 -6.93 -4.77 4.38
CA GLU A 96 -7.17 -4.41 2.99
C GLU A 96 -6.60 -5.51 2.11
N PRO A 97 -7.44 -6.19 1.31
CA PRO A 97 -6.91 -6.94 0.19
C PRO A 97 -6.09 -5.96 -0.64
N GLN A 98 -4.90 -6.35 -1.07
CA GLN A 98 -4.09 -5.56 -1.99
C GLN A 98 -4.71 -5.57 -3.40
N PHE A 99 -5.99 -5.24 -3.52
CA PHE A 99 -6.60 -4.94 -4.80
C PHE A 99 -6.11 -3.56 -5.23
N LEU A 100 -5.87 -3.41 -6.53
CA LEU A 100 -5.79 -2.10 -7.14
C LEU A 100 -7.15 -1.43 -6.95
N GLN A 101 -7.26 -0.54 -5.97
CA GLN A 101 -8.47 0.24 -5.76
C GLN A 101 -8.51 1.35 -6.81
N PHE A 102 -9.53 1.29 -7.66
CA PHE A 102 -9.80 2.29 -8.67
C PHE A 102 -10.83 3.29 -8.10
N THR A 103 -10.52 4.58 -8.12
CA THR A 103 -11.49 5.64 -7.82
C THR A 103 -11.35 6.74 -8.85
N SER A 104 -12.45 7.37 -9.25
CA SER A 104 -12.45 8.40 -10.28
C SER A 104 -12.31 9.77 -9.64
N ILE A 105 -11.32 10.53 -10.07
CA ILE A 105 -11.30 11.99 -9.86
C ILE A 105 -11.79 12.62 -11.16
N THR A 106 -12.83 13.45 -11.07
CA THR A 106 -13.19 14.37 -12.14
C THR A 106 -12.37 15.63 -11.95
N LEU A 107 -11.47 15.90 -12.88
CA LEU A 107 -10.71 17.15 -12.89
C LEU A 107 -11.64 18.30 -13.27
N PRO A 108 -11.48 19.51 -12.68
CA PRO A 108 -12.29 20.65 -13.04
C PRO A 108 -12.09 20.98 -14.53
N PHE A 109 -13.20 21.33 -15.21
CA PHE A 109 -13.18 21.78 -16.60
C PHE A 109 -12.16 22.92 -16.74
N PRO A 110 -11.23 22.85 -17.70
CA PRO A 110 -10.35 23.96 -17.93
C PRO A 110 -11.13 25.15 -18.50
N SER A 111 -11.24 26.21 -17.72
CA SER A 111 -11.89 27.46 -18.12
C SER A 111 -10.86 28.41 -18.73
N SER A 112 -10.92 28.53 -20.06
CA SER A 112 -10.52 29.69 -20.88
C SER A 112 -9.11 30.28 -20.79
N ALA A 113 -8.15 29.67 -20.10
CA ALA A 113 -6.73 29.99 -20.25
C ALA A 113 -5.90 28.73 -20.01
N ASN A 114 -5.95 27.82 -20.97
CA ASN A 114 -5.41 26.47 -20.84
C ASN A 114 -4.30 26.23 -21.87
N ASN A 115 -3.35 27.16 -21.94
CA ASN A 115 -2.13 26.98 -22.71
C ASN A 115 -1.10 26.12 -21.96
N ASP A 116 -1.26 25.87 -20.66
CA ASP A 116 -0.29 25.12 -19.86
C ASP A 116 -0.94 24.34 -18.69
N VAL A 117 -1.38 23.08 -18.89
CA VAL A 117 -1.84 22.24 -17.77
C VAL A 117 -0.93 21.06 -17.57
N ASP A 118 0.01 21.23 -16.65
CA ASP A 118 0.40 20.10 -15.82
C ASP A 118 -0.73 19.85 -14.83
N PHE A 119 -1.35 18.67 -14.87
CA PHE A 119 -2.39 18.35 -13.88
C PHE A 119 -1.78 18.18 -12.50
N LEU A 120 -2.21 19.00 -11.55
CA LEU A 120 -1.78 18.91 -10.16
C LEU A 120 -2.51 17.75 -9.45
N LEU A 121 -1.74 16.80 -8.94
CA LEU A 121 -2.26 15.69 -8.12
C LEU A 121 -2.47 16.06 -6.63
N ASP A 122 -2.33 17.34 -6.27
CA ASP A 122 -2.37 17.80 -4.88
C ASP A 122 -3.79 17.76 -4.29
N GLY A 123 -3.89 17.42 -3.01
CA GLY A 123 -5.17 17.20 -2.31
C GLY A 123 -5.86 15.85 -2.59
N VAL A 124 -5.31 15.04 -3.49
CA VAL A 124 -5.78 13.67 -3.77
C VAL A 124 -5.02 12.71 -2.86
N ASN A 125 -5.73 11.92 -2.04
CA ASN A 125 -5.09 10.83 -1.27
C ASN A 125 -4.28 9.95 -2.22
N TYR A 126 -2.98 9.79 -1.94
CA TYR A 126 -1.98 9.08 -2.76
C TYR A 126 -2.24 7.57 -2.97
N THR A 127 -3.44 7.08 -2.65
CA THR A 127 -3.91 5.71 -2.80
C THR A 127 -4.64 5.47 -4.13
N TYR A 128 -4.80 6.49 -4.98
CA TYR A 128 -5.77 6.48 -6.08
C TYR A 128 -5.13 6.51 -7.47
N ASN A 129 -5.51 5.54 -8.32
CA ASN A 129 -4.80 5.19 -9.57
C ASN A 129 -5.62 5.41 -10.87
N VAL A 130 -6.78 6.07 -10.80
CA VAL A 130 -7.66 6.32 -11.98
C VAL A 130 -8.04 7.78 -12.12
N PHE A 131 -7.82 8.31 -13.32
CA PHE A 131 -8.15 9.68 -13.70
C PHE A 131 -9.18 9.65 -14.82
N ARG A 132 -10.31 10.34 -14.61
CA ARG A 132 -11.24 10.66 -15.67
C ARG A 132 -11.04 12.12 -16.05
N ILE A 133 -10.66 12.35 -17.30
CA ILE A 133 -10.51 13.69 -17.83
C ILE A 133 -11.78 14.00 -18.62
N GLU A 134 -12.59 14.93 -18.11
CA GLU A 134 -13.70 15.55 -18.84
C GLU A 134 -13.12 16.76 -19.59
N HIS A 135 -12.86 16.57 -20.89
CA HIS A 135 -12.12 17.52 -21.71
C HIS A 135 -13.00 18.71 -22.16
N SER A 136 -12.39 19.88 -22.36
CA SER A 136 -13.04 21.09 -22.92
C SER A 136 -12.31 21.66 -24.13
N GLY A 137 -11.36 20.92 -24.72
CA GLY A 137 -10.59 21.33 -25.91
C GLY A 137 -9.08 21.56 -25.69
N ALA A 138 -8.50 21.19 -24.54
CA ALA A 138 -7.09 21.43 -24.22
C ALA A 138 -6.23 20.15 -24.12
N ASP A 139 -5.06 20.19 -24.76
CA ASP A 139 -4.08 19.10 -24.75
C ASP A 139 -3.41 18.93 -23.36
N LEU A 140 -3.10 17.68 -23.01
CA LEU A 140 -2.44 17.30 -21.77
C LEU A 140 -0.90 17.31 -21.94
N GLY A 141 -0.26 18.32 -21.35
CA GLY A 141 1.20 18.51 -21.40
C GLY A 141 1.98 17.69 -20.37
N GLY A 142 1.43 17.50 -19.17
CA GLY A 142 2.10 16.78 -18.11
C GLY A 142 1.23 16.55 -16.87
N ILE A 143 1.78 15.87 -15.87
CA ILE A 143 1.12 15.59 -14.58
C ILE A 143 2.14 15.84 -13.47
N ILE A 144 1.82 16.74 -12.54
CA ILE A 144 2.65 17.05 -11.37
C ILE A 144 2.55 15.92 -10.34
N GLY A 145 3.67 15.61 -9.69
CA GLY A 145 3.73 14.68 -8.56
C GLY A 145 4.12 13.26 -8.95
N GLY A 146 4.95 13.11 -9.98
CA GLY A 146 5.57 11.83 -10.33
C GLY A 146 6.35 11.21 -9.16
N VAL A 147 6.10 9.93 -8.88
CA VAL A 147 6.86 9.11 -7.92
C VAL A 147 7.16 7.79 -8.60
N HIS A 148 8.42 7.33 -8.56
CA HIS A 148 8.83 6.11 -9.26
C HIS A 148 7.88 4.93 -8.99
N GLY A 149 7.45 4.25 -10.06
CA GLY A 149 6.56 3.10 -10.00
C GLY A 149 5.08 3.44 -9.86
N ARG A 150 4.70 4.73 -9.76
CA ARG A 150 3.31 5.16 -9.79
C ARG A 150 2.69 4.84 -11.15
N ILE A 151 1.48 4.26 -11.15
CA ILE A 151 0.72 3.92 -12.36
C ILE A 151 -0.58 4.72 -12.36
N LEU A 152 -0.93 5.34 -13.49
CA LEU A 152 -2.20 6.02 -13.70
C LEU A 152 -2.92 5.43 -14.90
N TYR A 153 -4.23 5.24 -14.74
CA TYR A 153 -5.15 4.99 -15.85
C TYR A 153 -5.82 6.32 -16.23
N ILE A 154 -5.57 6.79 -17.45
CA ILE A 154 -6.14 8.04 -17.99
C ILE A 154 -7.26 7.66 -18.97
N TYR A 155 -8.49 8.09 -18.66
CA TYR A 155 -9.67 7.84 -19.48
C TYR A 155 -10.21 9.14 -20.10
N ASN A 156 -10.46 9.12 -21.41
CA ASN A 156 -11.17 10.20 -22.09
C ASN A 156 -12.68 10.06 -21.87
N GLY A 157 -13.21 10.87 -20.95
CA GLY A 157 -14.62 10.90 -20.60
C GLY A 157 -15.48 11.88 -21.41
N ASP A 158 -14.88 12.64 -22.34
CA ASP A 158 -15.60 13.54 -23.24
C ASP A 158 -16.28 12.72 -24.36
N PRO A 159 -17.59 12.93 -24.62
CA PRO A 159 -18.31 12.16 -25.64
C PRO A 159 -18.00 12.55 -27.08
N THR A 160 -17.29 13.67 -27.30
CA THR A 160 -17.18 14.35 -28.60
C THR A 160 -15.74 14.65 -29.01
N ASN A 161 -14.87 15.01 -28.07
CA ASN A 161 -13.53 15.49 -28.37
C ASN A 161 -12.46 14.44 -28.04
N ASP A 162 -11.42 14.39 -28.86
CA ASP A 162 -10.22 13.64 -28.55
C ASP A 162 -9.46 14.31 -27.41
N LEU A 163 -8.83 13.51 -26.54
CA LEU A 163 -7.82 13.97 -25.59
C LEU A 163 -6.43 13.72 -26.20
N LYS A 164 -5.59 14.74 -26.22
CA LYS A 164 -4.21 14.62 -26.73
C LYS A 164 -3.21 14.69 -25.58
N LEU A 165 -2.28 13.74 -25.51
CA LEU A 165 -1.11 13.82 -24.64
C LEU A 165 0.08 14.29 -25.48
N LEU A 166 0.75 15.35 -25.04
CA LEU A 166 1.83 15.99 -25.79
C LEU A 166 3.18 15.29 -25.56
N ALA A 167 3.89 14.98 -26.65
CA ALA A 167 5.27 14.55 -26.60
C ALA A 167 6.18 15.75 -26.31
N GLY A 168 6.88 15.72 -25.17
CA GLY A 168 7.74 16.83 -24.74
C GLY A 168 7.02 17.95 -23.97
N GLY A 169 5.75 17.74 -23.61
CA GLY A 169 4.95 18.65 -22.81
C GLY A 169 4.62 19.98 -23.49
N ASN A 170 4.31 20.99 -22.67
CA ASN A 170 4.15 22.39 -23.08
C ASN A 170 5.33 23.22 -22.56
N SER A 171 5.49 24.45 -23.06
CA SER A 171 6.62 25.34 -22.72
C SER A 171 6.72 25.71 -21.23
N ALA A 172 5.66 25.52 -20.44
CA ALA A 172 5.65 25.80 -19.01
C ALA A 172 5.72 24.54 -18.12
N SER A 173 5.76 23.34 -18.71
CA SER A 173 5.82 22.07 -17.97
C SER A 173 7.25 21.76 -17.56
N ASN A 174 7.49 21.55 -16.25
CA ASN A 174 8.79 21.06 -15.78
C ASN A 174 9.08 19.70 -16.45
N PRO A 175 10.35 19.41 -16.82
CA PRO A 175 10.72 18.13 -17.43
C PRO A 175 10.20 16.90 -16.66
N GLU A 176 10.13 16.98 -15.33
CA GLU A 176 9.65 15.93 -14.42
C GLU A 176 8.15 15.65 -14.50
N ASN A 177 7.36 16.56 -15.07
CA ASN A 177 5.92 16.38 -15.22
C ASN A 177 5.53 15.87 -16.61
N GLN A 178 6.46 15.90 -17.56
CA GLN A 178 6.19 15.63 -18.96
C GLN A 178 6.04 14.14 -19.26
N PHE A 179 5.40 13.83 -20.39
CA PHE A 179 5.37 12.49 -20.93
C PHE A 179 6.60 12.19 -21.80
N SER A 180 7.21 11.03 -21.60
CA SER A 180 8.21 10.43 -22.48
C SER A 180 7.49 9.67 -23.59
N LEU A 181 7.23 10.35 -24.71
CA LEU A 181 6.52 9.81 -25.88
C LEU A 181 7.36 10.02 -27.14
N GLN A 182 7.31 9.07 -28.08
CA GLN A 182 7.92 9.23 -29.41
C GLN A 182 7.15 10.22 -30.31
N GLY A 183 5.93 10.58 -29.93
CA GLY A 183 5.03 11.48 -30.62
C GLY A 183 3.73 11.62 -29.82
N ASP A 184 2.96 12.66 -30.12
CA ASP A 184 1.71 12.93 -29.42
C ASP A 184 0.78 11.70 -29.45
N VAL A 185 0.10 11.44 -28.34
CA VAL A 185 -0.87 10.35 -28.25
C VAL A 185 -2.26 10.93 -28.28
N ILE A 186 -3.09 10.43 -29.21
CA ILE A 186 -4.49 10.84 -29.34
C ILE A 186 -5.38 9.75 -28.76
N LEU A 187 -6.16 10.10 -27.74
CA LEU A 187 -7.09 9.24 -27.06
C LEU A 187 -8.53 9.61 -27.44
N LYS A 188 -9.16 8.78 -28.27
CA LYS A 188 -10.56 8.96 -28.71
C LYS A 188 -11.55 8.92 -27.53
N PRO A 189 -12.74 9.54 -27.67
CA PRO A 189 -13.85 9.37 -26.72
C PRO A 189 -14.05 7.91 -26.29
N GLY A 190 -14.10 7.65 -24.99
CA GLY A 190 -14.33 6.31 -24.45
C GLY A 190 -13.09 5.39 -24.39
N ASN A 191 -11.92 5.85 -24.87
CA ASN A 191 -10.68 5.09 -24.76
C ASN A 191 -9.88 5.49 -23.51
N ALA A 192 -8.96 4.61 -23.12
CA ALA A 192 -8.03 4.85 -22.03
C ALA A 192 -6.59 4.47 -22.37
N ILE A 193 -5.67 5.01 -21.58
CA ILE A 193 -4.24 4.70 -21.63
C ILE A 193 -3.68 4.53 -20.22
N ILE A 194 -2.72 3.63 -20.08
CA ILE A 194 -1.97 3.45 -18.84
C ILE A 194 -0.61 4.13 -18.99
N VAL A 195 -0.29 4.99 -18.03
CA VAL A 195 1.03 5.61 -17.88
C VAL A 195 1.63 5.21 -16.55
N PHE A 196 2.95 5.14 -16.47
CA PHE A 196 3.68 4.96 -15.24
C PHE A 196 4.80 5.98 -15.12
N TYR A 197 5.16 6.37 -13.91
CA TYR A 197 6.26 7.31 -13.69
C TYR A 197 7.58 6.55 -13.52
N ASP A 198 8.52 6.77 -14.44
CA ASP A 198 9.88 6.25 -14.35
C ASP A 198 10.81 7.29 -13.72
N GLY A 199 10.85 7.33 -12.40
CA GLY A 199 11.79 8.16 -11.63
C GLY A 199 13.18 7.55 -11.43
N ILE A 200 13.58 6.49 -12.15
CA ILE A 200 14.95 5.94 -12.05
C ILE A 200 15.78 6.38 -13.26
N TYR A 201 15.22 6.30 -14.47
CA TYR A 201 15.99 6.54 -15.70
C TYR A 201 15.54 7.77 -16.48
N LEU A 202 14.25 8.10 -16.45
CA LEU A 202 13.68 9.11 -17.33
C LEU A 202 13.19 10.36 -16.59
N ASP A 203 12.90 10.25 -15.30
CA ASP A 203 12.18 11.23 -14.48
C ASP A 203 10.94 11.77 -15.21
N ARG A 204 10.16 10.88 -15.82
CA ARG A 204 9.02 11.24 -16.70
C ARG A 204 7.91 10.22 -16.67
N TRP A 205 6.72 10.64 -17.08
CA TRP A 205 5.58 9.75 -17.33
C TRP A 205 5.77 8.98 -18.64
N THR A 206 5.76 7.66 -18.57
CA THR A 206 5.95 6.77 -19.72
C THR A 206 4.68 5.97 -19.97
N VAL A 207 4.32 5.78 -21.23
CA VAL A 207 3.19 4.92 -21.59
C VAL A 207 3.64 3.46 -21.52
N ALA A 208 2.85 2.62 -20.85
CA ALA A 208 3.01 1.17 -20.97
C ALA A 208 2.59 0.74 -22.39
N ARG A 209 3.58 0.53 -23.26
CA ARG A 209 3.37 -0.02 -24.61
C ARG A 209 3.97 -1.42 -24.66
N SER A 210 3.23 -2.33 -25.27
CA SER A 210 3.80 -3.55 -25.85
C SER A 210 4.34 -3.14 -27.21
N ASP A 211 5.65 -3.11 -27.35
CA ASP A 211 6.32 -3.12 -28.63
C ASP A 211 5.89 -4.37 -29.42
N ASN A 212 5.37 -4.16 -30.62
CA ASN A 212 5.20 -5.20 -31.65
C ASN A 212 6.40 -5.12 -32.59
#